data_AF-A0A935TLP3-F1
#
_entry.id   AF-A0A935TLP3-F1
#
_cell.length_a   1.000
_cell.length_b   1.000
_cell.length_c   1.000
_cell.angle_alpha   90.00
_cell.angle_beta   90.00
_cell.angle_gamma   90.00
#
_symmetry.space_group_name_H-M   'P 1'
#
loop_
_entity.id
_entity.type
_entity.pdbx_description
1 polymer ?
#
loop_
_entity_poly.entity_id
_entity_poly.type
_entity_poly.pdbx_seq_one_letter_code
_entity_poly.pdbx_strand_id
1 'polypeptide(L)'
;MKSFYYVSLFCILLTTIIQLSSCKKKSVELPMEKQKIVSLLEDIYLAESMAEGASIEIKDSIKSVYLKQVAKNHHLSLEKMDDILIRLSEMPDSLYAFQGIALDSLRNKQLKITENKNIGR
;
A
#
# COMPACT_ATOMS: atom_id res chain seq x y z
N MET A 1 31.75 0.65 -47.43
CA MET A 1 30.96 1.85 -47.07
C MET A 1 29.58 1.55 -46.48
N LYS A 2 28.82 0.54 -46.95
CA LYS A 2 27.49 0.18 -46.37
C LYS A 2 27.49 -0.06 -44.85
N SER A 3 28.52 -0.71 -44.30
CA SER A 3 28.62 -1.01 -42.86
C SER A 3 28.63 0.23 -41.95
N PHE A 4 29.25 1.33 -42.42
CA PHE A 4 29.30 2.60 -41.66
C PHE A 4 27.91 3.26 -41.53
N TYR A 5 27.06 3.11 -42.55
CA TYR A 5 25.68 3.62 -42.52
C TYR A 5 24.79 2.83 -41.57
N TYR A 6 24.99 1.51 -41.44
CA TYR A 6 24.22 0.69 -40.50
C TYR A 6 24.57 1.01 -39.04
N VAL A 7 25.84 1.26 -38.73
CA VAL A 7 26.27 1.66 -37.37
C VAL A 7 25.70 3.03 -37.00
N SER A 8 25.73 3.99 -37.94
CA SER A 8 25.13 5.32 -37.73
C SER A 8 23.61 5.24 -37.53
N LEU A 9 22.90 4.47 -38.36
CA LEU A 9 21.45 4.25 -38.23
C LEU A 9 21.09 3.58 -36.89
N PHE A 10 21.90 2.61 -36.45
CA PHE A 10 21.70 1.91 -35.18
C PHE A 10 21.84 2.85 -33.97
N CYS A 11 22.82 3.77 -33.98
CA CYS A 11 22.98 4.76 -32.91
C CYS A 11 21.80 5.74 -32.83
N ILE A 12 21.25 6.15 -33.97
CA ILE A 12 20.08 7.04 -34.04
C ILE A 12 18.83 6.32 -33.50
N LEU A 13 18.68 5.03 -33.81
CA LEU A 13 17.58 4.20 -33.30
C LEU A 13 17.69 3.98 -31.78
N LEU A 14 18.89 3.72 -31.28
CA LEU A 14 19.13 3.50 -29.85
C LEU A 14 18.80 4.75 -29.03
N THR A 15 19.20 5.93 -29.51
CA THR A 15 18.95 7.21 -28.83
C THR A 15 17.47 7.59 -28.81
N THR A 16 16.70 7.27 -29.86
CA THR A 16 15.25 7.50 -29.88
C THR A 16 14.49 6.60 -28.91
N ILE A 17 14.92 5.35 -28.73
CA ILE A 17 14.33 4.41 -27.76
C ILE A 17 14.56 4.89 -26.31
N ILE A 18 15.75 5.43 -26.02
CA ILE A 18 16.09 5.95 -24.68
C ILE A 18 15.24 7.19 -24.34
N GLN A 19 14.97 8.07 -25.31
CA GLN A 19 14.15 9.27 -25.09
C GLN A 19 12.67 8.94 -24.81
N LEU A 20 12.12 7.90 -25.46
CA LEU A 20 10.76 7.42 -25.21
C LEU A 20 10.58 6.77 -23.82
N SER A 21 11.67 6.39 -23.17
CA SER A 21 11.65 5.79 -21.82
C SER A 21 11.56 6.83 -20.70
N SER A 22 11.61 8.13 -21.03
CA SER A 22 11.38 9.21 -20.06
C SER A 22 9.89 9.40 -19.78
N CYS A 23 9.28 8.36 -19.19
CA CYS A 23 7.91 8.39 -18.72
C CYS A 23 7.85 9.24 -17.43
N LYS A 24 7.45 10.52 -17.55
CA LYS A 24 7.11 11.32 -16.38
C LYS A 24 5.94 10.64 -15.65
N LYS A 25 6.19 10.10 -14.45
CA LYS A 25 5.12 9.61 -13.56
C LYS A 25 4.14 10.77 -13.32
N LYS A 26 2.89 10.58 -13.76
CA LYS A 26 1.79 11.47 -13.43
C LYS A 26 1.63 11.45 -11.91
N SER A 27 1.52 12.62 -11.27
CA SER A 27 1.30 12.68 -9.82
C SER A 27 -0.05 12.03 -9.52
N VAL A 28 -0.03 10.83 -8.95
CA VAL A 28 -1.23 10.18 -8.43
C VAL A 28 -1.53 10.83 -7.09
N GLU A 29 -2.68 11.49 -7.01
CA GLU A 29 -3.11 12.14 -5.77
C GLU A 29 -4.02 11.17 -5.01
N LEU A 30 -3.76 11.01 -3.71
CA LEU A 30 -4.57 10.16 -2.84
C LEU A 30 -5.85 10.91 -2.46
N PRO A 31 -7.04 10.28 -2.57
CA PRO A 31 -8.31 10.94 -2.28
C PRO A 31 -8.59 11.05 -0.76
N MET A 32 -7.56 11.02 0.08
CA MET A 32 -7.68 10.94 1.53
C MET A 32 -6.47 11.57 2.23
N GLU A 33 -6.73 12.16 3.40
CA GLU A 33 -5.68 12.72 4.26
C GLU A 33 -4.73 11.64 4.77
N LYS A 34 -3.44 11.99 4.90
CA LYS A 34 -2.37 11.09 5.36
C LYS A 34 -2.72 10.32 6.63
N GLN A 35 -3.26 11.00 7.64
CA GLN A 35 -3.61 10.37 8.93
C GLN A 35 -4.71 9.32 8.79
N LYS A 36 -5.70 9.57 7.93
CA LYS A 36 -6.79 8.63 7.68
C LYS A 36 -6.29 7.39 6.92
N ILE A 37 -5.32 7.57 6.00
CA ILE A 37 -4.67 6.44 5.32
C ILE A 37 -3.89 5.58 6.31
N VAL A 38 -3.13 6.19 7.21
CA VAL A 38 -2.42 5.46 8.27
C VAL A 38 -3.41 4.68 9.12
N SER A 39 -4.48 5.32 9.61
CA SER A 39 -5.51 4.65 10.42
C SER A 39 -6.23 3.53 9.65
N LEU A 40 -6.45 3.69 8.34
CA LEU A 40 -7.02 2.66 7.49
C LEU A 40 -6.10 1.44 7.40
N LEU A 41 -4.80 1.65 7.18
CA LEU A 41 -3.80 0.58 7.14
C LEU A 41 -3.67 -0.14 8.47
N GLU A 42 -3.71 0.58 9.59
CA GLU A 42 -3.72 -0.03 10.93
C GLU A 42 -4.89 -1.01 11.10
N ASP A 43 -6.10 -0.59 10.72
CA ASP A 43 -7.30 -1.41 10.83
C ASP A 43 -7.26 -2.61 9.87
N ILE A 44 -6.67 -2.45 8.68
CA ILE A 44 -6.43 -3.56 7.74
C ILE A 44 -5.46 -4.58 8.37
N TYR A 45 -4.34 -4.13 8.94
CA TYR A 45 -3.39 -5.05 9.58
C TYR A 45 -4.00 -5.79 10.77
N LEU A 46 -4.83 -5.10 11.56
CA LEU A 46 -5.59 -5.75 12.63
C LEU A 46 -6.55 -6.80 12.04
N ALA A 47 -7.30 -6.47 11.00
CA ALA A 47 -8.20 -7.39 10.30
C ALA A 47 -7.47 -8.64 9.77
N GLU A 48 -6.29 -8.45 9.18
CA GLU A 48 -5.46 -9.56 8.69
C GLU A 48 -4.95 -10.45 9.82
N SER A 49 -4.43 -9.85 10.90
CA SER A 49 -3.97 -10.61 12.07
C SER A 49 -5.09 -11.41 12.74
N MET A 50 -6.32 -10.87 12.79
CA MET A 50 -7.48 -11.60 13.31
C MET A 50 -7.89 -12.75 12.39
N ALA A 51 -7.77 -12.58 11.08
CA ALA A 51 -8.06 -13.64 10.11
C ALA A 51 -6.98 -14.75 10.09
N GLU A 52 -5.73 -14.45 10.45
CA GLU A 52 -4.67 -15.46 10.56
C GLU A 52 -4.93 -16.52 11.63
N GLY A 53 -5.68 -16.18 12.69
CA GLY A 53 -6.07 -17.14 13.73
C GLY A 53 -7.19 -18.11 13.32
N ALA A 54 -7.78 -17.95 12.13
CA ALA A 54 -8.88 -18.78 11.64
C ALA A 54 -8.40 -20.05 10.91
N SER A 55 -9.25 -21.09 10.85
CA SER A 55 -8.97 -22.25 9.99
C SER A 55 -8.95 -21.84 8.52
N ILE A 56 -8.17 -22.57 7.72
CA ILE A 56 -7.97 -22.28 6.28
C ILE A 56 -9.32 -22.21 5.56
N GLU A 57 -10.29 -23.07 5.92
CA GLU A 57 -11.58 -23.16 5.24
C GLU A 57 -12.44 -21.90 5.40
N ILE A 58 -12.28 -21.17 6.51
CA ILE A 58 -13.09 -19.98 6.83
C ILE A 58 -12.29 -18.68 6.77
N LYS A 59 -10.98 -18.75 6.57
CA LYS A 59 -10.07 -17.59 6.60
C LYS A 59 -10.50 -16.49 5.64
N ASP A 60 -10.83 -16.84 4.39
CA ASP A 60 -11.26 -15.86 3.39
C ASP A 60 -12.61 -15.23 3.75
N SER A 61 -13.54 -16.04 4.28
CA SER A 61 -14.84 -15.56 4.75
C SER A 61 -14.68 -14.56 5.89
N ILE A 62 -13.86 -14.89 6.89
CA ILE A 62 -13.58 -14.04 8.05
C ILE A 62 -12.85 -12.76 7.61
N LYS A 63 -11.83 -12.87 6.74
CA LYS A 63 -11.14 -11.72 6.17
C LYS A 63 -12.12 -10.76 5.49
N SER A 64 -13.05 -11.28 4.69
CA SER A 64 -14.07 -10.46 4.01
C SER A 64 -14.98 -9.70 4.98
N VAL A 65 -15.35 -10.33 6.10
CA VAL A 65 -16.18 -9.71 7.14
C VAL A 65 -15.43 -8.58 7.84
N TYR A 66 -14.17 -8.81 8.21
CA TYR A 66 -13.37 -7.76 8.84
C TYR A 66 -13.11 -6.59 7.89
N LEU A 67 -12.77 -6.84 6.62
CA LEU A 67 -12.57 -5.77 5.64
C LEU A 67 -13.84 -4.95 5.39
N LYS A 68 -15.03 -5.57 5.42
CA LYS A 68 -16.32 -4.85 5.42
C LYS A 68 -16.46 -3.94 6.63
N GLN A 69 -16.05 -4.41 7.81
CA GLN A 69 -16.08 -3.62 9.03
C GLN A 69 -15.09 -2.46 8.98
N VAL A 70 -13.88 -2.67 8.46
CA VAL A 70 -12.89 -1.62 8.25
C VAL A 70 -13.44 -0.54 7.32
N ALA A 71 -13.96 -0.90 6.15
CA ALA A 71 -14.55 0.07 5.23
C ALA A 71 -15.67 0.90 5.91
N LYS A 72 -16.52 0.23 6.71
CA LYS A 72 -17.57 0.89 7.49
C LYS A 72 -17.02 1.89 8.51
N ASN A 73 -15.97 1.53 9.25
CA ASN A 73 -15.33 2.41 10.25
C ASN A 73 -14.73 3.68 9.63
N HIS A 74 -14.24 3.56 8.40
CA HIS A 74 -13.66 4.68 7.64
C HIS A 74 -14.67 5.46 6.80
N HIS A 75 -15.96 5.11 6.90
CA HIS A 75 -17.04 5.71 6.10
C HIS A 75 -16.82 5.57 4.58
N LEU A 76 -16.27 4.44 4.16
CA LEU A 76 -15.99 4.11 2.76
C LEU A 76 -16.90 2.99 2.27
N SER A 77 -17.18 2.97 0.96
CA SER A 77 -17.58 1.73 0.31
C SER A 77 -16.37 0.83 0.13
N LEU A 78 -16.60 -0.48 0.00
CA LEU A 78 -15.53 -1.44 -0.31
C LEU A 78 -14.77 -1.04 -1.60
N GLU A 79 -15.50 -0.62 -2.63
CA GLU A 79 -14.93 -0.17 -3.91
C GLU A 79 -14.01 1.06 -3.74
N LYS A 80 -14.40 2.02 -2.90
CA LYS A 80 -13.56 3.19 -2.61
C LYS A 80 -12.33 2.83 -1.82
N MET A 81 -12.46 1.92 -0.86
CA MET A 81 -11.33 1.40 -0.11
C MET A 81 -10.34 0.68 -1.04
N ASP A 82 -10.85 -0.13 -1.97
CA ASP A 82 -10.04 -0.83 -2.98
C ASP A 82 -9.34 0.16 -3.94
N ASP A 83 -10.04 1.17 -4.45
CA ASP A 83 -9.45 2.24 -5.28
C ASP A 83 -8.32 2.98 -4.54
N ILE A 84 -8.48 3.25 -3.24
CA ILE A 84 -7.43 3.86 -2.41
C ILE A 84 -6.22 2.93 -2.33
N LEU A 85 -6.41 1.63 -2.06
CA LEU A 85 -5.33 0.67 -1.95
C LEU A 85 -4.61 0.46 -3.28
N ILE A 86 -5.34 0.40 -4.39
CA ILE A 86 -4.80 0.30 -5.74
C ILE A 86 -3.93 1.54 -6.05
N ARG A 87 -4.47 2.75 -5.86
CA ARG A 87 -3.68 3.98 -6.07
C ARG A 87 -2.46 4.06 -5.18
N LEU A 88 -2.58 3.59 -3.93
CA LEU A 88 -1.45 3.57 -3.02
C LEU A 88 -0.37 2.58 -3.50
N SER A 89 -0.76 1.44 -4.08
CA SER A 89 0.16 0.47 -4.67
C SER A 89 0.94 1.01 -5.89
N GLU A 90 0.38 1.98 -6.61
CA GLU A 90 1.05 2.67 -7.72
C GLU A 90 2.16 3.64 -7.25
N MET A 91 2.19 3.96 -5.94
CA MET A 91 3.14 4.85 -5.31
C MET A 91 3.94 4.12 -4.22
N PRO A 92 4.92 3.25 -4.60
CA PRO A 92 5.62 2.39 -3.65
C PRO A 92 6.29 3.17 -2.51
N ASP A 93 6.92 4.31 -2.79
CA ASP A 93 7.58 5.13 -1.76
C ASP A 93 6.59 5.65 -0.72
N SER A 94 5.41 6.09 -1.17
CA SER A 94 4.34 6.56 -0.28
C SER A 94 3.72 5.41 0.49
N LEU A 95 3.49 4.27 -0.17
CA LEU A 95 3.00 3.05 0.46
C LEU A 95 3.93 2.65 1.61
N TYR A 96 5.24 2.49 1.36
CA TYR A 96 6.20 2.12 2.40
C TYR A 96 6.23 3.10 3.56
N ALA A 97 6.15 4.41 3.27
CA ALA A 97 6.09 5.43 4.31
C ALA A 97 4.84 5.28 5.20
N PHE A 98 3.64 5.12 4.61
CA PHE A 98 2.42 4.94 5.39
C PHE A 98 2.38 3.62 6.15
N GLN A 99 2.86 2.54 5.54
CA GLN A 99 2.96 1.24 6.20
C GLN A 99 3.90 1.29 7.40
N GLY A 100 5.07 1.93 7.26
CA GLY A 100 6.00 2.13 8.37
C GLY A 100 5.37 2.86 9.54
N ILE A 101 4.68 3.99 9.26
CA ILE A 101 3.99 4.77 10.30
C ILE A 101 2.88 3.95 10.97
N ALA A 102 2.08 3.22 10.20
CA ALA A 102 1.00 2.38 10.73
C ALA A 102 1.55 1.27 11.65
N LEU A 103 2.61 0.57 11.23
CA LEU A 103 3.24 -0.49 12.03
C LEU A 103 3.90 0.04 13.30
N ASP A 104 4.60 1.19 13.22
CA ASP A 104 5.18 1.84 14.40
C ASP A 104 4.10 2.28 15.39
N SER A 105 2.99 2.82 14.89
CA SER A 105 1.82 3.18 15.70
C SER A 105 1.22 1.97 16.41
N LEU A 106 1.01 0.86 15.71
CA LEU A 106 0.52 -0.40 16.29
C LEU A 106 1.49 -0.93 17.35
N ARG A 107 2.81 -0.91 17.07
CA ARG A 107 3.84 -1.31 18.04
C ARG A 107 3.78 -0.47 19.31
N ASN A 108 3.67 0.85 19.17
CA ASN A 108 3.57 1.75 20.31
C ASN A 108 2.28 1.52 21.13
N LYS A 109 1.16 1.19 20.47
CA LYS A 109 -0.08 0.79 21.16
C LYS A 109 0.13 -0.49 21.98
N GLN A 110 0.81 -1.50 21.42
CA GLN A 110 1.10 -2.76 22.11
C GLN A 110 2.01 -2.57 23.35
N LEU A 111 3.05 -1.73 23.23
CA LEU A 111 3.95 -1.42 24.34
C LEU A 111 3.18 -0.77 25.51
N LYS A 112 2.35 0.24 25.23
CA LYS A 112 1.51 0.91 26.24
C LYS A 112 0.54 -0.05 26.94
N ILE A 113 -0.06 -0.98 26.20
CA ILE A 113 -0.95 -2.01 26.78
C ILE A 113 -0.16 -2.90 27.75
N THR A 114 1.07 -3.26 27.39
CA THR A 114 1.94 -4.12 28.21
C THR A 114 2.40 -3.42 29.48
N GLU A 115 2.78 -2.14 29.39
CA GLU A 115 3.17 -1.33 30.55
C GLU A 115 2.02 -1.18 31.55
N ASN A 116 0.82 -0.87 31.08
CA ASN A 116 -0.35 -0.70 31.95
C ASN A 116 -0.72 -2.01 32.68
N LYS A 117 -0.55 -3.16 32.03
CA LYS A 117 -0.80 -4.48 32.63
C LYS A 117 0.19 -4.82 33.76
N ASN A 118 1.41 -4.26 33.72
CA ASN A 118 2.43 -4.50 34.74
C ASN A 118 2.30 -3.57 35.96
N ILE A 119 1.59 -2.45 35.85
CA ILE A 119 1.35 -1.51 36.97
C ILE A 119 0.13 -1.95 37.80
N GLY A 120 -0.80 -2.72 37.22
CA GLY A 120 -1.99 -3.24 37.89
C GLY A 120 -1.81 -4.60 38.59
N ARG A 121 -0.57 -5.06 38.81
CA ARG A 121 -0.21 -6.28 39.56
C ARG A 121 0.69 -5.93 40.72
#